data_AF-A0AAE9S111-F1
#
_entry.id   AF-A0AAE9S111-F1
#
_cell.length_a   1.000
_cell.length_b   1.000
_cell.length_c   1.000
_cell.angle_alpha   90.00
_cell.angle_beta   90.00
_cell.angle_gamma   90.00
#
_symmetry.space_group_name_H-M   'P 1'
#
loop_
_entity.id
_entity.type
_entity.pdbx_description
1 polymer ?
#
loop_
_entity_poly.entity_id
_entity_poly.type
_entity_poly.pdbx_seq_one_letter_code
_entity_poly.pdbx_strand_id
1 'polypeptide(L)'
;MIHGSTLIAILFVALTTYLTRLLGYVLLKNKTMSAKHKKILEVVPGCVLISVIAPYFVKDNPADLIAIAITLLAASRLPLLSTVIISMLSAALLRQILI
;
A
#
# COMPACT_ATOMS: atom_id res chain seq x y z
N MET A 1 27.34 -19.31 1.86
CA MET A 1 27.24 -20.20 0.69
C MET A 1 25.85 -20.04 0.13
N ILE A 2 25.69 -19.71 -1.15
CA ILE A 2 24.36 -19.53 -1.75
C ILE A 2 23.74 -20.92 -1.87
N HIS A 3 22.77 -21.22 -1.02
CA HIS A 3 22.07 -22.50 -1.07
C HIS A 3 21.29 -22.60 -2.39
N GLY A 4 21.32 -23.76 -3.07
CA GLY A 4 20.61 -23.95 -4.34
C GLY A 4 19.14 -23.52 -4.28
N SER A 5 18.49 -23.69 -3.12
CA SER A 5 17.13 -23.22 -2.85
C SER A 5 16.91 -21.72 -3.09
N THR A 6 17.88 -20.86 -2.75
CA THR A 6 17.78 -19.41 -2.99
C THR A 6 17.83 -19.08 -4.49
N LEU A 7 18.65 -19.81 -5.25
CA LEU A 7 18.75 -19.67 -6.70
C LEU A 7 17.45 -20.05 -7.40
N ILE A 8 16.84 -21.18 -6.99
CA ILE A 8 15.52 -21.59 -7.47
C ILE A 8 14.43 -20.57 -7.09
N ALA A 9 14.45 -20.05 -5.85
CA ALA A 9 13.47 -19.05 -5.41
C ALA A 9 13.56 -17.76 -6.23
N ILE A 10 14.77 -17.25 -6.48
CA ILE A 10 14.99 -16.05 -7.32
C ILE A 10 14.46 -16.29 -8.73
N LEU A 11 14.72 -17.47 -9.31
CA LEU A 11 14.25 -17.83 -10.65
C LEU A 11 12.71 -17.85 -10.71
N PHE A 12 12.06 -18.36 -9.66
CA PHE A 12 10.60 -18.39 -9.55
C PHE A 12 9.99 -16.99 -9.39
N VAL A 13 10.59 -16.13 -8.55
CA VAL A 13 10.17 -14.73 -8.38
C VAL A 13 10.34 -13.95 -9.68
N ALA A 14 11.46 -14.16 -10.39
CA ALA A 14 11.71 -13.53 -11.68
C ALA A 14 10.69 -13.98 -12.73
N LEU A 15 10.44 -15.29 -12.81
CA LEU A 15 9.47 -15.87 -13.74
C LEU A 15 8.06 -15.34 -13.49
N THR A 16 7.61 -15.35 -12.24
CA THR A 16 6.27 -14.84 -11.86
C THR A 16 6.13 -13.35 -12.14
N THR A 17 7.17 -12.55 -11.87
CA THR A 17 7.18 -11.11 -12.20
C THR A 17 7.05 -10.87 -13.70
N TYR A 18 7.80 -11.62 -14.51
CA TYR A 18 7.75 -11.50 -15.96
C TYR A 18 6.39 -11.96 -16.52
N LEU A 19 5.88 -13.07 -16.01
CA LEU A 19 4.60 -13.63 -16.43
C LEU A 19 3.45 -12.66 -16.13
N THR A 20 3.49 -11.97 -14.97
CA THR A 20 2.49 -10.96 -14.60
C THR A 20 2.51 -9.77 -15.56
N ARG A 21 3.70 -9.32 -15.99
CA ARG A 21 3.84 -8.26 -17.00
C ARG A 21 3.33 -8.70 -18.37
N LEU A 22 3.69 -9.91 -18.81
CA LEU A 22 3.28 -10.45 -20.09
C LEU A 22 1.77 -10.65 -20.16
N LEU A 23 1.18 -11.25 -19.11
CA LEU A 23 -0.27 -11.42 -18.98
C LEU A 23 -1.00 -10.08 -19.01
N GLY A 24 -0.51 -9.09 -18.25
CA GLY A 24 -1.07 -7.73 -18.27
C GLY A 24 -1.04 -7.13 -19.68
N TYR A 25 0.11 -7.20 -20.36
CA TYR A 25 0.22 -6.71 -21.73
C TYR A 25 -0.74 -7.42 -22.67
N VAL A 26 -0.76 -8.77 -22.69
CA VAL A 26 -1.60 -9.55 -23.59
C VAL A 26 -3.10 -9.32 -23.33
N LEU A 27 -3.53 -9.26 -22.07
CA LEU A 27 -4.91 -9.00 -21.68
C LEU A 27 -5.39 -7.60 -22.07
N LEU A 28 -4.52 -6.59 -21.97
CA LEU A 28 -4.88 -5.19 -22.23
C LEU A 28 -4.60 -4.72 -23.67
N LYS A 29 -3.76 -5.43 -24.45
CA LYS A 29 -3.31 -5.02 -25.80
C LYS A 29 -4.45 -4.78 -26.80
N ASN A 30 -5.50 -5.61 -26.74
CA ASN A 30 -6.61 -5.58 -27.72
C ASN A 30 -7.94 -5.07 -27.12
N LYS A 31 -7.94 -4.56 -25.89
CA LYS A 31 -9.15 -4.03 -25.24
C LYS A 31 -9.14 -2.51 -25.28
N THR A 32 -10.17 -1.91 -25.87
CA THR A 32 -10.45 -0.48 -25.68
C THR A 32 -10.88 -0.28 -24.23
N MET A 33 -9.95 0.20 -23.40
CA MET A 33 -10.20 0.48 -21.99
C MET A 33 -11.22 1.61 -21.88
N SER A 34 -12.48 1.27 -21.61
CA SER A 34 -13.54 2.23 -21.32
C SER A 34 -13.10 3.19 -20.21
N ALA A 35 -13.55 4.44 -20.24
CA ALA A 35 -13.16 5.48 -19.28
C ALA A 35 -13.30 5.06 -17.81
N LYS A 36 -14.24 4.15 -17.50
CA LYS A 36 -14.41 3.57 -16.16
C LYS A 36 -13.23 2.69 -15.73
N HIS A 37 -12.74 1.81 -16.60
CA HIS A 37 -11.61 0.92 -16.28
C HIS A 37 -10.31 1.69 -16.09
N LYS A 38 -10.11 2.78 -16.85
CA LYS A 38 -8.93 3.64 -16.70
C LYS A 38 -8.91 4.36 -15.34
N LYS A 39 -10.04 4.90 -14.90
CA LYS A 39 -10.17 5.52 -13.56
C LYS A 39 -9.87 4.53 -12.44
N ILE A 40 -10.32 3.28 -12.57
CA ILE A 40 -10.01 2.24 -11.58
C ILE A 40 -8.50 1.96 -11.57
N LEU A 41 -7.88 1.82 -12.75
CA LEU A 41 -6.44 1.54 -12.84
C LEU A 41 -5.57 2.66 -12.24
N GLU A 42 -6.00 3.92 -12.33
CA GLU A 42 -5.32 5.07 -11.71
C GLU A 42 -5.31 5.01 -10.17
N VAL A 43 -6.34 4.42 -9.54
CA VAL A 43 -6.44 4.33 -8.06
C VAL A 43 -5.88 3.03 -7.48
N VAL A 44 -5.75 1.98 -8.30
CA VAL A 44 -5.20 0.67 -7.90
C VAL A 44 -3.85 0.76 -7.17
N PRO A 45 -2.82 1.46 -7.67
CA PRO A 45 -1.52 1.46 -7.00
C PRO A 45 -1.58 2.04 -5.59
N GLY A 46 -2.35 3.09 -5.37
CA GLY A 46 -2.57 3.65 -4.03
C GLY A 46 -3.27 2.66 -3.10
N CYS A 47 -4.30 1.98 -3.60
CA CYS A 47 -5.07 1.01 -2.83
C CYS A 47 -4.22 -0.21 -2.41
N VAL A 48 -3.38 -0.72 -3.32
CA VAL A 48 -2.47 -1.84 -3.03
C VAL A 48 -1.44 -1.47 -1.96
N LEU A 49 -0.86 -0.27 -2.03
CA LEU A 49 0.09 0.22 -1.01
C LEU A 49 -0.58 0.26 0.37
N ILE A 50 -1.78 0.82 0.47
CA ILE A 50 -2.53 0.89 1.74
C ILE A 50 -2.83 -0.52 2.27
N SER A 51 -3.24 -1.46 1.41
CA SER A 51 -3.55 -2.83 1.83
C SER A 51 -2.35 -3.58 2.38
N VAL A 52 -1.14 -3.35 1.84
CA VAL A 52 0.09 -3.99 2.32
C VAL A 52 0.53 -3.40 3.66
N ILE A 53 0.28 -2.10 3.86
CA ILE A 53 0.69 -1.37 5.07
C ILE A 53 -0.30 -1.58 6.23
N ALA A 54 -1.59 -1.72 5.95
CA ALA A 54 -2.65 -1.92 6.95
C ALA A 54 -2.36 -2.95 8.05
N PRO A 55 -1.87 -4.19 7.77
CA PRO A 55 -1.61 -5.18 8.82
C PRO A 55 -0.52 -4.77 9.81
N TYR A 56 0.39 -3.85 9.44
CA TYR A 56 1.41 -3.33 10.35
C TYR A 56 0.74 -2.52 11.47
N PHE A 57 -0.14 -1.58 11.10
CA PHE A 57 -0.83 -0.72 12.06
C PHE A 57 -1.89 -1.40 12.92
N VAL A 58 -2.48 -2.50 12.45
CA VAL A 58 -3.50 -3.25 13.22
C VAL A 58 -2.86 -4.15 14.28
N LYS A 59 -1.61 -4.60 14.07
CA LYS A 59 -0.94 -5.56 14.96
C LYS A 59 -0.28 -4.92 16.17
N ASP A 60 0.19 -3.68 16.04
CA ASP A 60 1.18 -3.15 16.99
C ASP A 60 0.56 -2.62 18.28
N ASN A 61 -0.47 -1.76 18.26
CA ASN A 61 -1.15 -1.25 19.47
C ASN A 61 -2.51 -0.58 19.16
N PRO A 62 -3.48 -0.55 20.11
CA PRO A 62 -4.73 0.21 19.92
C PRO A 62 -4.51 1.71 19.75
N ALA A 63 -3.38 2.26 20.25
CA ALA A 63 -2.96 3.63 20.01
C ALA A 63 -2.77 3.93 18.51
N ASP A 64 -2.07 3.07 17.78
CA ASP A 64 -1.79 3.29 16.36
C ASP A 64 -3.07 3.25 15.52
N LEU A 65 -4.05 2.44 15.94
CA LEU A 65 -5.36 2.36 15.32
C LEU A 65 -6.15 3.68 15.51
N ILE A 66 -6.11 4.28 16.70
CA ILE A 66 -6.72 5.60 16.97
C ILE A 66 -6.00 6.70 16.19
N ALA A 67 -4.66 6.69 16.14
CA ALA A 67 -3.88 7.65 15.37
C ALA A 67 -4.20 7.60 13.87
N ILE A 68 -4.37 6.40 13.30
CA ILE A 68 -4.81 6.22 11.92
C ILE A 68 -6.24 6.74 11.71
N ALA A 69 -7.15 6.51 12.65
CA ALA A 69 -8.53 7.02 12.54
C ALA A 69 -8.55 8.55 12.51
N ILE A 70 -7.76 9.20 13.39
CA ILE A 70 -7.59 10.66 13.40
C ILE A 70 -6.98 11.14 12.08
N THR A 71 -5.95 10.43 11.59
CA THR A 71 -5.30 10.76 10.31
C THR A 71 -6.27 10.65 9.13
N LEU A 72 -7.12 9.64 9.11
CA LEU A 72 -8.13 9.44 8.07
C LEU A 72 -9.19 10.54 8.07
N LEU A 73 -9.63 10.96 9.27
CA LEU A 73 -10.55 12.09 9.44
C LEU A 73 -9.90 13.40 8.95
N ALA A 74 -8.66 13.66 9.33
CA ALA A 74 -7.91 14.83 8.85
C ALA A 74 -7.72 14.81 7.33
N ALA A 75 -7.36 13.65 6.76
CA ALA A 75 -7.14 13.45 5.33
C ALA A 75 -8.37 13.76 4.46
N SER A 76 -9.57 13.61 5.02
CA SER A 76 -10.82 13.88 4.29
C SER A 76 -11.14 15.38 4.10
N ARG A 77 -10.48 16.28 4.85
CA ARG A 77 -10.82 17.71 4.88
C ARG A 77 -9.64 18.66 4.67
N LEU A 78 -8.40 18.22 4.91
CA LEU A 78 -7.21 19.07 4.96
C LEU A 78 -6.22 18.78 3.83
N PRO A 79 -5.38 19.76 3.44
CA PRO A 79 -4.33 19.56 2.44
C PRO A 79 -3.25 18.58 2.94
N LEU A 80 -2.59 17.89 2.00
CA LEU A 80 -1.61 16.82 2.28
C LEU A 80 -0.53 17.20 3.32
N LEU A 81 -0.11 18.46 3.34
CA LEU A 81 0.94 18.91 4.25
C LEU A 81 0.42 19.01 5.71
N SER A 82 -0.80 19.52 5.89
CA SER A 82 -1.43 19.62 7.21
C SER A 82 -1.79 18.24 7.77
N THR A 83 -2.20 17.30 6.91
CA THR A 83 -2.59 15.95 7.34
C THR A 83 -1.39 15.14 7.81
N VAL A 84 -0.24 15.28 7.16
CA VAL A 84 1.03 14.65 7.60
C VAL A 84 1.44 15.18 8.96
N ILE A 85 1.40 16.50 9.18
CA ILE A 85 1.77 17.10 10.47
C ILE A 85 0.85 16.60 11.60
N ILE A 86 -0.47 16.60 11.37
CA ILE A 86 -1.44 16.14 12.37
C ILE A 86 -1.26 14.64 12.66
N SER A 87 -0.99 13.83 11.64
CA SER A 87 -0.72 12.40 11.80
C SER A 87 0.52 12.14 12.64
N MET A 88 1.62 12.84 12.34
CA MET A 88 2.89 12.69 13.06
C MET A 88 2.74 13.12 14.52
N LEU A 89 2.06 14.24 14.77
CA LEU A 89 1.81 14.74 16.12
C LEU A 89 0.88 13.82 16.91
N SER A 90 -0.20 13.32 16.31
CA SER A 90 -1.13 12.42 17.00
C SER A 90 -0.47 11.10 17.35
N ALA A 91 0.31 10.52 16.42
CA ALA A 91 1.07 9.31 16.66
C ALA A 91 2.12 9.51 17.75
N ALA A 92 2.88 10.62 17.72
CA ALA A 92 3.87 10.94 18.74
C ALA A 92 3.25 11.08 20.14
N LEU A 93 2.16 11.85 20.26
CA LEU A 93 1.48 12.07 21.54
C LEU A 93 0.87 10.77 22.09
N LEU A 94 0.18 9.98 21.26
CA LEU A 94 -0.40 8.71 21.70
C LEU A 94 0.68 7.72 22.11
N ARG A 95 1.82 7.69 21.42
CA ARG A 95 2.95 6.82 21.76
C ARG A 95 3.62 7.24 23.07
N GLN A 96 3.58 8.52 23.44
CA GLN A 96 4.17 9.03 24.68
C GLN A 96 3.27 8.85 25.93
N ILE A 97 1.96 8.66 25.70
CA ILE A 97 0.95 8.55 26.75
C ILE A 97 0.55 7.09 27.01
N LEU A 98 0.59 6.23 25.99
CA LEU A 98 0.12 4.84 26.08
C LEU A 98 1.25 3.80 26.16
N ILE A 99 2.50 4.16 25.90
CA ILE A 99 3.72 3.34 26.04
C ILE A 99 4.66 4.03 27.03
#